data_AF-A0A7G8F497-F1
#
_entry.id   AF-A0A7G8F497-F1
#
_cell.length_a   1.000
_cell.length_b   1.000
_cell.length_c   1.000
_cell.angle_alpha   90.00
_cell.angle_beta   90.00
_cell.angle_gamma   90.00
#
_symmetry.space_group_name_H-M   'P 1'
#
loop_
_entity.id
_entity.type
_entity.pdbx_description
1 polymer ?
#
loop_
_entity_poly.entity_id
_entity_poly.type
_entity_poly.pdbx_seq_one_letter_code
_entity_poly.pdbx_strand_id
1 'polypeptide(L)'
;MVGEDGWCRHFDQGGRRCRIYEDRPDFCRVSGLADLFAVPEEEVNAFAIDCCRQQIRSVHGGRSLELRKFERLIRSPQDSDD
;
A
#
# COMPACT_ATOMS: atom_id res chain seq x y z
N MET A 1 4.64 6.59 -17.15
CA MET A 1 4.71 6.27 -15.70
C MET A 1 5.09 4.82 -15.45
N VAL A 2 4.61 3.90 -16.28
CA VAL A 2 5.03 2.49 -16.29
C VAL A 2 6.23 2.32 -17.25
N GLY A 3 7.21 1.51 -16.89
CA GLY A 3 8.35 1.10 -17.71
C GLY A 3 8.02 -0.11 -18.59
N GLU A 4 9.00 -0.54 -19.39
CA GLU A 4 8.86 -1.69 -20.30
C GLU A 4 8.63 -3.02 -19.56
N ASP A 5 9.03 -3.09 -18.29
CA ASP A 5 8.85 -4.22 -17.38
C ASP A 5 7.46 -4.25 -16.72
N GLY A 6 6.59 -3.29 -17.03
CA GLY A 6 5.27 -3.17 -16.41
C GLY A 6 5.30 -2.53 -15.02
N TRP A 7 6.45 -2.05 -14.53
CA TRP A 7 6.57 -1.42 -13.22
C TRP A 7 6.63 0.10 -13.28
N CYS A 8 6.24 0.76 -12.19
CA CYS A 8 6.39 2.21 -12.10
C CYS A 8 7.87 2.61 -12.21
N ARG A 9 8.20 3.48 -13.18
CA ARG A 9 9.58 3.95 -13.42
C ARG A 9 10.16 4.78 -12.26
N HIS A 10 9.35 5.17 -11.28
CA HIS A 10 9.77 5.92 -10.10
C HIS A 10 9.94 5.05 -8.85
N PHE A 11 9.56 3.77 -8.92
CA PHE A 11 9.74 2.84 -7.83
C PHE A 11 11.21 2.41 -7.72
N ASP A 12 11.77 2.58 -6.53
CA ASP A 12 13.05 2.02 -6.12
C ASP A 12 12.79 0.64 -5.52
N GLN A 13 13.07 -0.40 -6.30
CA GLN A 13 12.83 -1.80 -5.88
C GLN A 13 13.73 -2.21 -4.72
N GLY A 14 14.99 -1.74 -4.70
CA GLY A 14 15.96 -2.06 -3.65
C GLY A 14 15.55 -1.44 -2.31
N GLY A 15 15.15 -0.18 -2.33
CA GLY A 15 14.67 0.55 -1.14
C GLY A 15 13.18 0.40 -0.84
N ARG A 16 12.41 -0.26 -1.72
CA ARG A 16 10.94 -0.38 -1.67
C ARG A 16 10.23 0.98 -1.43
N ARG A 17 10.67 2.03 -2.14
CA ARG A 17 10.18 3.41 -1.97
C ARG A 17 9.94 4.10 -3.30
N CYS A 18 9.05 5.09 -3.32
CA CYS A 18 8.89 5.94 -4.50
C CYS A 18 9.92 7.08 -4.45
N ARG A 19 10.60 7.33 -5.56
CA ARG A 19 11.59 8.41 -5.68
C ARG A 19 10.98 9.81 -5.76
N ILE A 20 9.68 9.92 -6.05
CA ILE A 20 8.95 11.18 -6.17
C ILE A 20 7.85 11.26 -5.10
N TYR A 21 8.16 10.91 -3.84
CA TYR A 21 7.15 10.72 -2.80
C TYR A 21 6.21 11.93 -2.63
N GLU A 22 6.78 13.12 -2.53
CA GLU A 22 6.03 14.38 -2.38
C GLU A 22 5.19 14.69 -3.64
N ASP A 23 5.78 14.49 -4.82
CA ASP A 23 5.16 14.78 -6.12
C ASP A 23 4.34 13.59 -6.67
N ARG A 24 3.93 12.64 -5.82
CA ARG A 24 3.14 11.50 -6.26
C ARG A 24 1.82 11.99 -6.87
N PRO A 25 1.42 11.47 -8.04
CA PRO A 25 0.10 11.74 -8.59
C PRO A 25 -0.99 11.15 -7.68
N ASP A 26 -2.21 11.70 -7.76
CA ASP A 26 -3.27 11.39 -6.80
C ASP A 26 -3.68 9.91 -6.78
N PHE A 27 -3.65 9.23 -7.92
CA PHE A 27 -3.96 7.78 -7.97
C PHE A 27 -2.93 6.91 -7.20
N CYS A 28 -1.75 7.46 -6.86
CA CYS A 28 -0.75 6.79 -6.02
C CYS A 28 -0.90 7.12 -4.52
N ARG A 29 -1.78 8.06 -4.16
CA ARG A 29 -2.02 8.47 -2.78
C ARG A 29 -3.19 7.68 -2.20
N VAL A 30 -3.00 7.16 -0.99
CA VAL A 30 -4.06 6.41 -0.28
C VAL A 30 -5.28 7.29 0.01
N SER A 31 -5.08 8.61 0.19
CA SER A 31 -6.17 9.57 0.37
C SER A 31 -7.12 9.65 -0.84
N GLY A 32 -6.65 9.36 -2.06
CA GLY A 32 -7.49 9.34 -3.27
C GLY A 32 -8.20 8.01 -3.51
N LEU A 33 -8.02 7.02 -2.63
CA LEU A 33 -8.51 5.66 -2.84
C LEU A 33 -10.05 5.55 -2.69
N ALA A 34 -10.64 6.33 -1.77
CA ALA A 34 -12.08 6.37 -1.55
C ALA A 34 -12.83 6.76 -2.83
N ASP A 35 -12.44 7.88 -3.44
CA ASP A 35 -13.02 8.36 -4.70
C ASP A 35 -12.79 7.38 -5.86
N LEU A 36 -11.56 6.85 -5.97
CA LEU A 36 -11.19 5.98 -7.09
C LEU A 36 -12.00 4.68 -7.13
N PHE A 37 -12.35 4.13 -5.96
CA PHE A 37 -13.07 2.87 -5.83
C PHE A 37 -14.52 3.03 -5.38
N ALA A 38 -15.01 4.27 -5.24
CA ALA A 38 -16.33 4.60 -4.72
C ALA A 38 -16.62 3.90 -3.37
N VAL A 39 -15.64 3.94 -2.47
CA VAL A 39 -15.70 3.38 -1.11
C VAL A 39 -15.97 4.52 -0.12
N PRO A 40 -16.85 4.36 0.88
CA PRO A 40 -17.04 5.36 1.92
C PRO A 40 -15.73 5.71 2.63
N GLU A 41 -15.54 6.99 2.99
CA GLU A 41 -14.31 7.46 3.62
C GLU A 41 -14.01 6.71 4.93
N GLU A 42 -15.04 6.38 5.70
CA GLU A 42 -14.93 5.62 6.95
C GLU A 42 -14.48 4.16 6.73
N GLU A 43 -14.68 3.61 5.53
CA GLU A 43 -14.30 2.24 5.17
C GLU A 43 -12.96 2.17 4.42
N VAL A 44 -12.42 3.30 3.96
CA VAL A 44 -11.24 3.34 3.07
C VAL A 44 -10.01 2.65 3.66
N ASN A 45 -9.81 2.78 4.98
CA ASN A 45 -8.67 2.15 5.66
C ASN A 45 -8.82 0.62 5.69
N ALA A 46 -10.02 0.13 6.01
CA ALA A 46 -10.29 -1.32 6.02
C ALA A 46 -10.15 -1.91 4.61
N PHE A 47 -10.65 -1.20 3.60
CA PHE A 47 -10.50 -1.55 2.19
C PHE A 47 -9.02 -1.59 1.77
N ALA A 48 -8.25 -0.55 2.06
CA ALA A 48 -6.83 -0.48 1.73
C ALA A 48 -6.01 -1.61 2.40
N ILE A 49 -6.31 -1.92 3.67
CA ILE A 49 -5.69 -3.03 4.40
C ILE A 49 -5.98 -4.36 3.71
N ASP A 50 -7.21 -4.59 3.25
CA ASP A 50 -7.55 -5.84 2.57
C ASP A 50 -6.90 -5.95 1.18
N CYS A 51 -6.87 -4.86 0.39
CA CYS A 51 -6.12 -4.83 -0.86
C CYS A 51 -4.63 -5.16 -0.65
N CYS A 52 -4.00 -4.58 0.39
CA CYS A 52 -2.62 -4.89 0.72
C CYS A 52 -2.44 -6.36 1.11
N ARG A 53 -3.34 -6.92 1.91
CA ARG A 53 -3.33 -8.33 2.29
C ARG A 53 -3.42 -9.24 1.07
N GLN A 54 -4.34 -8.97 0.15
CA GLN A 54 -4.50 -9.74 -1.09
C GLN A 54 -3.25 -9.66 -1.97
N GLN A 55 -2.68 -8.47 -2.13
CA GLN A 55 -1.49 -8.26 -2.95
C GLN A 55 -0.26 -8.98 -2.37
N ILE A 56 -0.02 -8.85 -1.06
CA ILE A 56 1.07 -9.56 -0.39
C ILE A 56 0.90 -11.07 -0.54
N ARG A 57 -0.32 -11.59 -0.39
CA ARG A 57 -0.61 -13.02 -0.60
C ARG A 57 -0.32 -13.47 -2.03
N SER A 58 -0.69 -12.67 -3.03
CA SER A 58 -0.46 -12.99 -4.44
C SER A 58 1.03 -12.98 -4.81
N VAL A 59 1.80 -12.05 -4.26
CA VAL A 59 3.22 -11.86 -4.61
C VAL A 59 4.14 -12.76 -3.79
N HIS A 60 3.88 -12.90 -2.48
CA HIS A 60 4.78 -13.58 -1.54
C HIS A 60 4.21 -14.91 -1.00
N GLY A 61 2.91 -15.16 -1.19
CA GLY A 61 2.23 -16.34 -0.66
C GLY A 61 1.60 -16.12 0.73
N GLY A 62 0.58 -16.94 1.03
CA GLY A 62 -0.23 -16.81 2.25
C GLY A 62 0.47 -17.16 3.57
N ARG A 63 1.68 -17.74 3.53
CA ARG A 63 2.50 -18.04 4.71
C ARG A 63 3.79 -17.21 4.78
N SER A 64 3.91 -16.17 3.93
CA SER A 64 5.10 -15.32 3.84
C SER A 64 5.44 -14.58 5.13
N LEU A 65 6.72 -14.25 5.28
CA LEU A 65 7.20 -13.38 6.36
C LEU A 65 6.62 -11.97 6.19
N GLU A 66 6.46 -11.50 4.96
CA GLU A 66 5.84 -10.23 4.60
C GLU A 66 4.41 -10.14 5.15
N LEU A 67 3.56 -11.14 4.89
CA LEU A 67 2.18 -11.12 5.38
C LEU A 67 2.13 -11.14 6.91
N ARG A 68 2.97 -11.97 7.55
CA ARG A 68 3.04 -12.02 9.03
C ARG A 68 3.51 -10.69 9.63
N LYS A 69 4.48 -10.03 9.00
CA LYS A 69 4.97 -8.72 9.42
C LYS A 69 3.89 -7.65 9.25
N PHE A 70 3.20 -7.64 8.11
CA PHE A 70 2.10 -6.74 7.83
C PHE A 70 0.96 -6.89 8.86
N GLU A 71 0.48 -8.11 9.09
CA GLU A 71 -0.57 -8.40 10.08
C GLU A 71 -0.19 -8.00 11.51
N ARG A 72 1.11 -8.04 11.85
CA ARG A 72 1.60 -7.53 13.14
C ARG A 72 1.54 -6.00 13.20
N LEU A 73 2.02 -5.32 12.15
CA LEU A 73 2.08 -3.86 12.11
C LEU A 73 0.70 -3.20 12.16
N ILE A 74 -0.31 -3.80 11.52
CA ILE A 74 -1.68 -3.26 11.56
C ILE A 74 -2.41 -3.55 12.88
N ARG A 75 -1.92 -4.51 13.69
CA ARG A 75 -2.47 -4.84 15.01
C ARG A 75 -1.87 -4.01 16.13
N SER A 76 -0.63 -3.56 15.97
CA SER A 76 -0.01 -2.62 16.90
C SER A 76 -0.67 -1.26 16.71
N PRO A 77 -1.36 -0.71 17.73
CA PRO A 77 -1.76 0.69 17.70
C PRO A 77 -0.52 1.54 17.44
N GLN A 78 -0.66 2.61 16.67
CA GLN A 78 0.31 3.70 16.70
C GLN A 78 0.21 4.34 18.09
N ASP A 79 0.93 3.80 19.08
CA ASP A 79 1.24 4.52 20.31
C ASP A 79 2.32 5.56 19.96
N SER A 80 1.91 6.75 19.51
CA SER A 80 2.64 8.02 19.67
C SER A 80 1.92 9.13 18.90
N ASP A 81 0.94 9.77 19.54
CA ASP A 81 0.59 11.18 19.34
C ASP A 81 -0.13 11.64 20.62
N ASP A 82 0.65 11.76 21.71
CA ASP A 82 0.38 12.60 22.90
C ASP A 82 1.72 13.07 23.47
#